data_AF-A0A8H3XIE4-F1
#
_entry.id   AF-A0A8H3XIE4-F1
#
_cell.length_a   1.000
_cell.length_b   1.000
_cell.length_c   1.000
_cell.angle_alpha   90.00
_cell.angle_beta   90.00
_cell.angle_gamma   90.00
#
_symmetry.space_group_name_H-M   'P 1'
#
loop_
_entity.id
_entity.type
_entity.pdbx_description
1 polymer ?
#
loop_
_entity_poly.entity_id
_entity_poly.type
_entity_poly.pdbx_seq_one_letter_code
_entity_poly.pdbx_strand_id
1 'polypeptide(L)'
;MTPCGQGQTCVSGTCTCSSGLTNCNDDTCTNTNTDNSNCGSCGHACGQGQTYVSGTCTCSSGLTNCNDDTCTNTNTDNSNCGSCGHTCDQGQTCVSGTCTCSNSQKNCNGICTNTKTDNKNCGSCGHAVCILFDLFDKTRKSEYDKSPKQTRITTIFALV
;
A
#
# COMPACT_ATOMS: atom_id res chain seq x y z
N MET A 1 -25.86 23.63 47.78
CA MET A 1 -25.74 22.22 47.34
C MET A 1 -25.52 22.25 45.85
N THR A 2 -24.39 21.75 45.38
CA THR A 2 -24.08 21.71 43.96
C THR A 2 -24.73 20.44 43.39
N PRO A 3 -25.58 20.53 42.35
CA PRO A 3 -26.11 19.34 41.69
C PRO A 3 -24.99 18.55 41.04
N CYS A 4 -25.13 17.22 40.96
CA CYS A 4 -24.15 16.38 40.28
C CYS A 4 -24.08 16.70 38.78
N GLY A 5 -22.89 16.51 38.20
CA GLY A 5 -22.62 16.76 36.79
C GLY A 5 -23.24 15.70 35.87
N GLN A 6 -23.03 15.88 34.56
CA GLN A 6 -23.52 14.94 33.55
C GLN A 6 -22.90 13.54 33.75
N GLY A 7 -23.74 12.50 33.70
CA GLY A 7 -23.29 11.11 33.87
C GLY A 7 -23.06 10.70 35.33
N GLN A 8 -23.29 11.59 36.31
CA GLN A 8 -23.15 11.29 37.73
C GLN A 8 -24.51 11.01 38.41
N THR A 9 -24.45 10.24 39.50
CA THR A 9 -25.54 9.98 40.44
C THR A 9 -25.12 10.35 41.87
N CYS A 10 -26.06 10.82 42.68
CA CYS A 10 -25.81 11.13 44.09
C CYS A 10 -25.97 9.87 44.94
N VAL A 11 -24.87 9.38 45.51
CA VAL A 11 -24.85 8.24 46.41
C VAL A 11 -24.29 8.71 47.75
N SER A 12 -25.09 8.64 48.82
CA SER A 12 -24.71 9.03 50.18
C SER A 12 -24.15 10.47 50.31
N GLY A 13 -24.65 11.40 49.49
CA GLY A 13 -24.22 12.80 49.51
C GLY A 13 -22.96 13.09 48.68
N THR A 14 -22.42 12.09 47.98
CA THR A 14 -21.31 12.23 47.03
C THR A 14 -21.77 11.96 45.60
N CYS A 15 -21.28 12.75 44.64
CA CYS A 15 -21.50 12.49 43.23
C CYS A 15 -20.54 11.40 42.74
N THR A 16 -21.08 10.37 42.10
CA THR A 16 -20.33 9.22 41.57
C THR A 16 -20.79 8.91 40.17
N CYS A 17 -19.91 8.40 39.31
CA CYS A 17 -20.30 8.03 37.96
C CYS A 17 -21.40 6.96 37.95
N SER A 18 -22.35 7.12 37.04
CA SER A 18 -23.41 6.13 36.80
C SER A 18 -22.82 4.78 36.42
N SER A 19 -23.58 3.71 36.64
CA SER A 19 -23.16 2.36 36.24
C SER A 19 -22.73 2.32 34.77
N GLY A 20 -21.58 1.68 34.51
CA GLY A 20 -20.98 1.58 33.17
C GLY A 20 -20.14 2.79 32.74
N LEU A 21 -20.02 3.83 33.56
CA LEU A 21 -19.13 4.97 33.33
C LEU A 21 -17.94 4.94 34.29
N THR A 22 -16.80 5.40 33.78
CA THR A 22 -15.55 5.54 34.53
C THR A 22 -15.32 7.02 34.83
N ASN A 23 -14.89 7.34 36.05
CA ASN A 23 -14.50 8.71 36.43
C ASN A 23 -13.11 9.00 35.86
N CYS A 24 -13.04 9.81 34.81
CA CYS A 24 -11.82 10.16 34.10
C CYS A 24 -11.37 11.59 34.42
N ASN A 25 -10.87 11.78 35.63
CA ASN A 25 -10.42 13.04 36.22
C ASN A 25 -11.50 14.16 36.17
N ASP A 26 -11.38 15.15 37.06
CA ASP A 26 -12.27 16.33 37.10
C ASP A 26 -13.78 16.00 37.02
N ASP A 27 -14.21 14.93 37.68
CA ASP A 27 -15.61 14.51 37.75
C ASP A 27 -16.27 14.18 36.39
N THR A 28 -15.46 13.95 35.35
CA THR A 28 -15.94 13.60 34.02
C THR A 28 -16.18 12.10 33.91
N CYS A 29 -17.45 11.72 33.76
CA CYS A 29 -17.84 10.33 33.59
C CYS A 29 -17.93 9.95 32.11
N THR A 30 -17.06 9.05 31.66
CA THR A 30 -17.07 8.55 30.27
C THR A 30 -17.22 7.04 30.21
N ASN A 31 -17.81 6.55 29.13
CA ASN A 31 -17.83 5.13 28.84
C ASN A 31 -16.56 4.76 28.07
N THR A 32 -15.56 4.23 28.79
CA THR A 32 -14.28 3.79 28.22
C THR A 32 -14.43 2.66 27.20
N ASN A 33 -15.61 2.04 27.10
CA ASN A 33 -15.92 1.01 26.13
C ASN A 33 -16.51 1.53 24.80
N THR A 34 -16.74 2.83 24.68
CA THR A 34 -17.30 3.43 23.45
C THR A 34 -16.64 4.75 23.08
N ASP A 35 -15.90 5.36 24.00
CA ASP A 35 -15.17 6.60 23.77
C ASP A 35 -13.76 6.32 23.23
N ASN A 36 -13.52 6.70 21.98
CA ASN A 36 -12.23 6.49 21.31
C ASN A 36 -11.08 7.31 21.94
N SER A 37 -11.40 8.33 22.73
CA SER A 37 -10.42 9.14 23.47
C SER A 37 -10.05 8.52 24.82
N ASN A 38 -10.80 7.51 25.27
CA ASN A 38 -10.67 6.86 26.57
C ASN A 38 -10.81 5.33 26.42
N CYS A 39 -10.20 4.74 25.39
CA CYS A 39 -10.28 3.32 25.06
C CYS A 39 -9.79 2.46 26.23
N GLY A 40 -10.68 1.72 26.88
CA GLY A 40 -10.37 0.82 27.99
C GLY A 40 -9.94 1.50 29.30
N SER A 41 -9.39 2.72 29.23
CA SER A 41 -8.95 3.51 30.38
C SER A 41 -8.95 5.01 30.07
N CYS A 42 -8.99 5.82 31.13
CA CYS A 42 -9.00 7.27 31.02
C CYS A 42 -7.71 7.80 30.37
N GLY A 43 -7.86 8.68 29.39
CA GLY A 43 -6.74 9.29 28.66
C GLY A 43 -6.05 8.37 27.64
N HIS A 44 -6.53 7.13 27.46
CA HIS A 44 -5.99 6.21 26.45
C HIS A 44 -6.71 6.38 25.12
N ALA A 45 -6.36 7.42 24.37
CA ALA A 45 -6.89 7.62 23.03
C ALA A 45 -6.27 6.60 22.05
N CYS A 46 -7.07 6.05 21.15
CA CYS A 46 -6.55 5.19 20.09
C CYS A 46 -5.67 5.97 19.11
N GLY A 47 -4.61 5.32 18.62
CA GLY A 47 -3.68 5.90 17.64
C GLY A 47 -4.33 6.17 16.28
N GLN A 48 -3.58 6.81 15.40
CA GLN A 48 -4.07 7.10 14.05
C GLN A 48 -4.43 5.83 13.28
N GLY A 49 -5.62 5.79 12.69
CA GLY A 49 -6.11 4.63 11.94
C GLY A 49 -6.62 3.48 12.82
N GLN A 50 -6.57 3.62 14.14
CA GLN A 50 -7.16 2.68 15.08
C GLN A 50 -8.59 3.05 15.48
N THR A 51 -9.35 2.06 15.91
CA THR A 51 -10.69 2.19 16.46
C THR A 51 -10.85 1.26 17.67
N TYR A 52 -11.72 1.64 18.59
CA TYR A 52 -12.08 0.80 19.72
C TYR A 52 -12.86 -0.44 19.25
N VAL A 53 -12.34 -1.63 19.55
CA VAL A 53 -13.07 -2.90 19.42
C VAL A 53 -12.83 -3.74 20.67
N SER A 54 -13.91 -4.00 21.42
CA SER A 54 -13.96 -4.96 22.53
C SER A 54 -12.86 -4.81 23.60
N GLY A 55 -12.49 -3.58 23.96
CA GLY A 55 -11.56 -3.29 25.05
C GLY A 55 -10.16 -2.92 24.59
N THR A 56 -9.91 -2.91 23.29
CA THR A 56 -8.59 -2.64 22.71
C THR A 56 -8.68 -1.73 21.50
N CYS A 57 -7.69 -0.86 21.33
CA CYS A 57 -7.49 -0.17 20.07
C CYS A 57 -7.03 -1.18 19.02
N THR A 58 -7.74 -1.22 17.90
CA THR A 58 -7.46 -2.14 16.80
C THR A 58 -7.43 -1.37 15.50
N CYS A 59 -6.65 -1.81 14.52
CA CYS A 59 -6.65 -1.16 13.23
C CYS A 59 -8.03 -1.21 12.58
N SER A 60 -8.43 -0.08 12.01
CA SER A 60 -9.68 0.03 11.26
C SER A 60 -9.70 -0.99 10.11
N SER A 61 -10.90 -1.38 9.69
CA SER A 61 -11.07 -2.34 8.59
C SER A 61 -10.23 -1.97 7.36
N GLY A 62 -9.53 -2.95 6.81
CA GLY A 62 -8.64 -2.79 5.65
C GLY A 62 -7.21 -2.31 6.00
N LEU A 63 -6.92 -2.03 7.27
CA LEU A 63 -5.57 -1.72 7.75
C LEU A 63 -4.99 -2.89 8.54
N THR A 64 -3.67 -3.01 8.54
CA THR A 64 -2.89 -4.00 9.29
C THR A 64 -2.04 -3.29 10.34
N ASN A 65 -1.95 -3.83 11.54
CA ASN A 65 -1.07 -3.30 12.58
C ASN A 65 0.39 -3.68 12.24
N CYS A 66 1.17 -2.72 11.77
CA CYS A 66 2.57 -2.88 11.36
C CYS A 66 3.48 -2.04 12.25
N ASN A 67 4.04 -2.68 13.29
CA ASN A 67 4.94 -2.13 14.32
C ASN A 67 4.31 -1.02 15.18
N ASP A 68 4.37 -1.19 16.51
CA ASP A 68 4.02 -0.17 17.51
C ASP A 68 2.72 0.59 17.22
N ASP A 69 1.63 -0.15 16.98
CA ASP A 69 0.28 0.41 16.80
C ASP A 69 0.07 1.25 15.53
N THR A 70 1.00 1.20 14.58
CA THR A 70 0.84 1.87 13.29
C THR A 70 -0.05 1.05 12.36
N CYS A 71 -1.20 1.60 12.00
CA CYS A 71 -2.13 0.96 11.09
C CYS A 71 -1.85 1.33 9.63
N THR A 72 -1.46 0.33 8.85
CA THR A 72 -0.99 0.50 7.49
C THR A 72 -1.86 -0.27 6.50
N ASN A 73 -2.15 0.34 5.36
CA ASN A 73 -2.79 -0.37 4.25
C ASN A 73 -1.74 -1.14 3.45
N THR A 74 -1.60 -2.44 3.75
CA THR A 74 -0.64 -3.33 3.08
C THR A 74 -0.96 -3.56 1.60
N ASN A 75 -2.14 -3.13 1.12
CA ASN A 75 -2.46 -3.23 -0.31
C ASN A 75 -1.83 -2.14 -1.16
N THR A 76 -1.39 -1.04 -0.54
CA THR A 76 -0.95 0.17 -1.24
C THR A 76 0.32 0.78 -0.69
N ASP A 77 0.74 0.44 0.54
CA ASP A 77 1.97 0.95 1.11
C ASP A 77 3.19 0.21 0.54
N ASN A 78 4.06 0.96 -0.13
CA ASN A 78 5.32 0.47 -0.69
C ASN A 78 6.30 -0.08 0.36
N SER A 79 6.21 0.30 1.63
CA SER A 79 7.09 -0.19 2.71
C SER A 79 6.53 -1.40 3.45
N ASN A 80 5.28 -1.77 3.18
CA ASN A 80 4.54 -2.81 3.90
C ASN A 80 3.64 -3.62 2.94
N CYS A 81 4.11 -3.90 1.73
CA CYS A 81 3.28 -4.42 0.66
C CYS A 81 2.93 -5.90 0.89
N GLY A 82 1.65 -6.22 1.04
CA GLY A 82 1.16 -7.58 1.34
C GLY A 82 1.44 -8.07 2.78
N SER A 83 2.50 -7.57 3.43
CA SER A 83 2.83 -7.85 4.83
C SER A 83 3.70 -6.75 5.44
N CYS A 84 3.70 -6.64 6.76
CA CYS A 84 4.47 -5.63 7.48
C CYS A 84 5.98 -5.80 7.23
N GLY A 85 6.66 -4.69 6.91
CA GLY A 85 8.08 -4.66 6.60
C GLY A 85 8.47 -5.21 5.22
N HIS A 86 7.49 -5.63 4.39
CA HIS A 86 7.78 -6.04 3.01
C HIS A 86 7.85 -4.82 2.10
N THR A 87 9.05 -4.25 1.98
CA THR A 87 9.31 -3.11 1.12
C THR A 87 9.45 -3.54 -0.34
N CYS A 88 8.76 -2.84 -1.24
CA CYS A 88 8.93 -3.00 -2.68
C CYS A 88 10.27 -2.42 -3.15
N ASP A 89 10.95 -3.13 -4.06
CA ASP A 89 12.23 -2.70 -4.61
C ASP A 89 12.12 -1.42 -5.45
N GLN A 90 13.26 -0.80 -5.75
CA GLN A 90 13.32 0.41 -6.56
C GLN A 90 12.62 0.22 -7.93
N GLY A 91 11.70 1.12 -8.24
CA GLY A 91 10.90 1.08 -9.48
C GLY A 91 9.65 0.20 -9.40
N GLN A 92 9.41 -0.46 -8.28
CA GLN A 92 8.16 -1.17 -8.01
C GLN A 92 7.18 -0.29 -7.22
N THR A 93 5.90 -0.57 -7.39
CA THR A 93 4.78 0.02 -6.65
C THR A 93 3.93 -1.08 -6.06
N CYS A 94 3.46 -0.88 -4.83
CA CYS A 94 2.53 -1.79 -4.19
C CYS A 94 1.13 -1.64 -4.81
N VAL A 95 0.66 -2.71 -5.45
CA VAL A 95 -0.66 -2.76 -6.06
C VAL A 95 -1.35 -4.03 -5.58
N SER A 96 -2.46 -3.86 -4.84
CA SER A 96 -3.23 -4.96 -4.29
C SER A 96 -2.38 -5.94 -3.47
N GLY A 97 -1.43 -5.41 -2.69
CA GLY A 97 -0.57 -6.20 -1.81
C GLY A 97 0.57 -6.93 -2.52
N THR A 98 0.82 -6.62 -3.79
CA THR A 98 1.94 -7.18 -4.55
C THR A 98 2.81 -6.05 -5.09
N CYS A 99 4.13 -6.19 -4.93
CA CYS A 99 5.08 -5.29 -5.57
C CYS A 99 5.12 -5.54 -7.07
N THR A 100 4.74 -4.53 -7.84
CA THR A 100 4.63 -4.61 -9.30
C THR A 100 5.43 -3.51 -9.96
N CYS A 101 6.01 -3.77 -11.12
CA CYS A 101 6.69 -2.74 -11.88
C CYS A 101 5.71 -1.73 -12.45
N SER A 102 5.95 -0.44 -12.22
CA SER A 102 5.11 0.64 -12.74
C SER A 102 5.18 0.71 -14.27
N ASN A 103 4.22 1.41 -14.90
CA ASN A 103 4.29 1.82 -16.32
C ASN A 103 4.49 0.67 -17.33
N SER A 104 3.92 -0.52 -17.08
CA SER A 104 4.05 -1.69 -17.95
C SER A 104 5.50 -2.17 -18.17
N GLN A 105 6.40 -1.84 -17.25
CA GLN A 105 7.75 -2.40 -17.24
C GLN A 105 7.70 -3.88 -16.83
N LYS A 106 8.65 -4.67 -17.31
CA LYS A 106 8.77 -6.08 -16.94
C LYS A 106 9.70 -6.21 -15.75
N ASN A 107 9.33 -7.01 -14.77
CA ASN A 107 10.23 -7.40 -13.69
C ASN A 107 11.28 -8.36 -14.26
N CYS A 108 12.55 -7.90 -14.31
CA CYS A 108 13.70 -8.67 -14.73
C CYS A 108 14.62 -8.89 -13.52
N ASN A 109 14.40 -9.98 -12.78
CA ASN A 109 15.16 -10.35 -11.57
C ASN A 109 15.17 -9.26 -10.49
N GLY A 110 14.00 -8.70 -10.17
CA GLY A 110 13.82 -7.61 -9.19
C GLY A 110 13.89 -6.22 -9.81
N ILE A 111 14.48 -6.09 -11.01
CA ILE A 111 14.68 -4.79 -11.67
C ILE A 111 13.57 -4.53 -12.68
N CYS A 112 12.82 -3.46 -12.45
CA CYS A 112 11.82 -3.02 -13.40
C CYS A 112 12.47 -2.44 -14.66
N THR A 113 12.20 -3.11 -15.77
CA THR A 113 12.90 -2.88 -17.03
C THR A 113 11.92 -2.59 -18.16
N ASN A 114 12.20 -1.53 -18.92
CA ASN A 114 11.49 -1.27 -20.16
C ASN A 114 12.10 -2.10 -21.30
N THR A 115 11.51 -3.26 -21.56
CA THR A 115 11.97 -4.18 -22.61
C THR A 115 11.81 -3.64 -24.03
N LYS A 116 11.18 -2.46 -24.23
CA LYS A 116 11.07 -1.81 -25.53
C LYS A 116 12.25 -0.90 -25.84
N THR A 117 12.99 -0.46 -24.82
CA THR A 117 14.04 0.57 -24.97
C THR A 117 15.37 0.15 -24.34
N ASP A 118 15.37 -0.88 -23.50
CA ASP A 118 16.60 -1.41 -22.92
C ASP A 118 17.24 -2.45 -23.85
N ASN A 119 18.39 -2.08 -24.42
CA ASN A 119 19.17 -2.94 -25.32
C ASN A 119 19.67 -4.24 -24.67
N LYS A 120 19.73 -4.31 -23.33
CA LYS A 120 20.11 -5.53 -22.60
C LYS A 120 18.92 -6.47 -22.32
N ASN A 121 17.70 -5.99 -22.52
CA ASN A 121 16.46 -6.68 -22.18
C ASN A 121 15.41 -6.54 -23.30
N CYS A 122 15.86 -6.53 -24.56
CA CYS A 122 15.01 -6.22 -25.71
C CYS A 122 13.94 -7.31 -25.91
N GLY A 123 12.65 -6.96 -25.81
CA GLY A 123 11.52 -7.89 -25.90
C GLY A 123 11.34 -8.82 -24.68
N SER A 124 12.42 -9.23 -24.01
CA SER A 124 12.38 -10.07 -22.81
C SER A 124 13.61 -9.87 -21.91
N CYS A 125 13.50 -10.27 -20.64
CA CYS A 125 14.59 -10.15 -19.66
C CYS A 125 15.83 -10.96 -20.09
N GLY A 126 17.00 -10.34 -20.04
CA GLY A 126 18.28 -10.94 -20.42
C GLY A 126 18.53 -11.05 -21.94
N HIS A 127 17.63 -10.52 -22.78
CA HIS A 127 17.80 -10.55 -24.22
C HIS A 127 18.68 -9.37 -24.69
N ALA A 128 19.99 -9.63 -24.74
CA ALA A 128 21.02 -8.64 -25.02
C ALA A 128 21.27 -8.40 -26.52
N VAL A 129 20.22 -8.09 -27.28
CA VAL A 129 20.35 -7.54 -28.64
C VAL A 129 19.03 -6.91 -29.05
N CYS A 130 18.95 -5.57 -29.11
CA CYS A 130 18.04 -4.93 -30.05
C CYS A 130 18.77 -4.87 -31.38
N ILE A 131 18.57 -5.88 -32.25
CA ILE A 131 19.03 -5.70 -33.63
C ILE A 131 18.19 -4.59 -34.26
N LEU A 132 18.75 -3.88 -35.23
CA LEU A 132 18.12 -2.74 -35.90
C LEU A 132 16.70 -3.06 -36.43
N PHE A 133 16.31 -4.34 -36.54
CA PHE A 133 14.98 -4.81 -36.92
C PHE A 133 13.92 -4.67 -35.81
N ASP A 134 14.27 -4.74 -34.52
CA ASP A 134 13.29 -4.78 -33.42
C ASP A 134 12.74 -3.39 -33.06
N LEU A 135 13.44 -2.31 -33.43
CA LEU A 135 12.98 -0.92 -33.29
C LEU A 135 12.05 -0.46 -34.42
N PHE A 136 11.96 -1.21 -35.53
CA PHE A 136 11.14 -0.84 -36.69
C PHE A 136 9.71 -1.41 -36.67
N ASP A 137 9.39 -2.39 -35.82
CA ASP A 137 8.15 -3.17 -35.91
C ASP A 137 7.01 -2.73 -34.95
N LYS A 138 6.84 -1.42 -34.69
CA LYS A 138 5.57 -0.93 -34.11
C LYS A 138 4.92 0.28 -34.78
N THR A 139 5.59 1.02 -35.65
CA THR A 139 4.96 2.18 -36.32
C THR A 139 4.99 2.16 -37.85
N ARG A 140 5.77 1.29 -38.52
CA ARG A 140 5.93 1.36 -39.99
C ARG A 140 6.11 0.02 -40.74
N LYS A 141 5.37 -1.02 -40.34
CA LYS A 141 5.34 -2.30 -41.08
C LYS A 141 4.99 -2.13 -42.57
N SER A 142 4.18 -1.12 -42.91
CA SER A 142 3.74 -0.83 -44.29
C SER A 142 4.76 -0.11 -45.19
N GLU A 143 5.77 0.56 -44.62
CA GLU A 143 6.83 1.23 -45.41
C GLU A 143 8.02 0.31 -45.69
N TYR A 144 8.27 -0.67 -44.81
CA TYR A 144 9.36 -1.63 -44.92
C TYR A 144 9.23 -2.55 -46.14
N ASP A 145 8.04 -3.10 -46.40
CA ASP A 145 7.77 -3.97 -47.54
C ASP A 145 7.87 -3.26 -48.91
N LYS A 146 7.96 -1.92 -48.93
CA LYS A 146 8.07 -1.11 -50.15
C LYS A 146 9.50 -0.62 -50.42
N SER A 147 10.46 -0.92 -49.55
CA SER A 147 11.83 -0.43 -49.67
C SER A 147 12.68 -1.29 -50.63
N PRO A 148 13.30 -0.70 -51.67
CA PRO A 148 14.14 -1.42 -52.63
C PRO A 148 15.44 -2.00 -52.02
N LYS A 149 15.71 -1.77 -50.73
CA LYS A 149 16.86 -2.31 -50.01
C LYS A 149 16.66 -3.75 -49.50
N GLN A 150 15.41 -4.24 -49.46
CA GLN A 150 15.08 -5.59 -48.99
C GLN A 150 15.56 -6.70 -49.95
N THR A 151 15.62 -6.40 -51.25
CA THR A 151 16.02 -7.37 -52.30
C THR A 151 17.47 -7.83 -52.17
N ARG A 152 18.33 -7.11 -51.43
CA ARG A 152 19.76 -7.47 -51.29
C ARG A 152 20.08 -8.43 -50.15
N ILE A 153 19.17 -8.62 -49.19
CA ILE A 153 19.42 -9.55 -48.07
C ILE A 153 18.99 -10.97 -48.43
N THR A 154 17.94 -11.15 -49.23
CA THR A 154 17.49 -12.48 -49.67
C THR A 154 18.48 -13.17 -50.63
N THR A 155 19.31 -12.41 -51.35
CA THR A 155 20.28 -12.97 -52.31
C THR A 155 21.54 -13.54 -51.65
N ILE A 156 21.87 -13.17 -50.40
CA ILE A 156 23.10 -13.64 -49.73
C ILE A 156 22.93 -15.06 -49.16
N PHE A 157 21.71 -15.51 -48.87
CA PHE A 157 21.44 -16.86 -48.37
C PHE A 157 21.27 -17.94 -49.44
N ALA A 158 21.44 -17.63 -50.74
CA ALA A 158 21.27 -18.60 -51.83
C ALA A 158 22.60 -19.08 -52.45
N LEU A 159 23.77 -18.72 -51.88
CA LEU A 159 25.08 -19.05 -52.45
C LEU A 159 26.13 -19.57 -51.45
N VAL A 160 25.69 -20.21 -50.35
CA VAL A 160 26.58 -21.02 -49.49
C VAL A 160 25.91 -22.35 -49.18
#